data_AF-A0AAJ1EMX6-F1
#
_entry.id   AF-A0AAJ1EMX6-F1
#
_cell.length_a   1.000
_cell.length_b   1.000
_cell.length_c   1.000
_cell.angle_alpha   90.00
_cell.angle_beta   90.00
_cell.angle_gamma   90.00
#
_symmetry.space_group_name_H-M   'P 1'
#
loop_
_entity.id
_entity.type
_entity.pdbx_description
1 polymer ?
#
loop_
_entity_poly.entity_id
_entity_poly.type
_entity_poly.pdbx_seq_one_letter_code
_entity_poly.pdbx_strand_id
1 'polypeptide(L)'
;MINRASEGTCRQCGRRILWVRMKSGKNMPVDMALHNYKKDSTGKEKIVTPDGEVVTGRILVGERGDGAGYISHFASCKKYRR
;
A
#
# COMPACT_ATOMS: atom_id res chain seq x y z
N MET A 1 -3.35 -2.08 -19.32
CA MET A 1 -1.98 -1.53 -19.12
C MET A 1 -1.71 -1.56 -17.63
N ILE A 2 -0.84 -2.44 -17.16
CA ILE A 2 -0.55 -2.58 -15.72
C ILE A 2 0.24 -1.34 -15.30
N ASN A 3 -0.31 -0.50 -14.42
CA ASN A 3 0.45 0.59 -13.80
C ASN A 3 1.66 -0.04 -13.10
N ARG A 4 2.83 0.05 -13.74
CA ARG A 4 4.08 -0.54 -13.24
C ARG A 4 4.50 0.24 -12.01
N ALA A 5 4.26 -0.32 -10.83
CA ALA A 5 4.88 0.18 -9.61
C ALA A 5 6.41 0.12 -9.80
N SER A 6 7.12 1.22 -9.56
CA SER A 6 8.58 1.23 -9.64
C SER A 6 9.18 0.87 -8.28
N GLU A 7 10.22 0.05 -8.28
CA GLU A 7 10.94 -0.28 -7.06
C GLU A 7 11.82 0.88 -6.60
N GLY A 8 11.96 1.03 -5.29
CA GLY A 8 12.88 2.00 -4.70
C GLY A 8 13.30 1.59 -3.29
N THR A 9 14.13 2.42 -2.68
CA THR A 9 14.58 2.24 -1.29
C THR A 9 14.18 3.46 -0.48
N CYS A 10 13.51 3.23 0.65
CA CYS A 10 13.17 4.31 1.57
C CYS A 10 14.44 4.93 2.13
N ARG A 11 14.64 6.22 1.84
CA ARG A 11 15.84 6.96 2.28
C ARG A 11 15.95 7.08 3.81
N GLN A 12 14.86 6.94 4.55
CA GLN A 12 14.86 7.07 6.01
C GLN A 12 15.18 5.75 6.72
N CYS A 13 14.53 4.66 6.33
CA CYS A 13 14.70 3.37 7.01
C CYS A 13 15.55 2.35 6.24
N GLY A 14 15.91 2.63 4.98
CA GLY A 14 16.71 1.75 4.13
C GLY A 14 15.97 0.53 3.58
N ARG A 15 14.66 0.37 3.87
CA ARG A 15 13.87 -0.76 3.34
C ARG A 15 13.51 -0.55 1.89
N ARG A 16 13.39 -1.66 1.14
CA ARG A 16 12.83 -1.66 -0.21
C ARG A 16 11.33 -1.34 -0.16
N ILE A 17 10.88 -0.51 -1.08
CA ILE A 17 9.52 -0.01 -1.23
C ILE A 17 9.11 -0.06 -2.70
N LEU A 18 7.81 -0.01 -2.93
CA LEU A 18 7.24 0.20 -4.26
C LEU A 18 6.66 1.61 -4.35
N TRP A 19 6.76 2.23 -5.52
CA TRP A 19 6.12 3.50 -5.84
C TRP A 19 4.94 3.24 -6.75
N VAL A 20 3.75 3.22 -6.16
CA VAL A 20 2.50 3.04 -6.91
C VAL A 20 2.07 4.39 -7.47
N ARG A 21 1.75 4.43 -8.76
CA ARG A 21 1.18 5.62 -9.41
C ARG A 21 -0.29 5.74 -9.00
N MET A 22 -0.62 6.76 -8.22
CA MET A 22 -1.99 7.05 -7.81
C MET A 22 -2.80 7.63 -8.96
N LYS A 23 -4.13 7.43 -8.93
CA LYS A 23 -5.06 8.09 -9.87
C LYS A 23 -4.97 9.62 -9.83
N SER A 24 -4.57 10.19 -8.69
CA SER A 24 -4.30 11.63 -8.54
C SER A 24 -3.04 12.11 -9.26
N GLY A 25 -2.27 11.22 -9.89
CA GLY A 25 -1.01 11.55 -10.57
C GLY A 25 0.20 11.65 -9.65
N LYS A 26 0.06 11.41 -8.34
CA LYS A 26 1.19 11.34 -7.40
C LYS A 26 1.70 9.91 -7.28
N ASN A 27 2.96 9.73 -6.87
CA ASN A 27 3.49 8.41 -6.53
C ASN A 27 3.40 8.20 -5.02
N MET A 28 2.89 7.04 -4.61
CA MET A 28 2.75 6.65 -3.21
C MET A 28 3.78 5.57 -2.87
N PRO A 29 4.63 5.79 -1.86
CA PRO A 29 5.51 4.73 -1.37
C PRO A 29 4.69 3.72 -0.56
N VAL A 30 4.79 2.46 -0.94
CA VAL A 30 4.12 1.33 -0.31
C VAL A 30 5.12 0.23 0.02
N ASP A 31 4.77 -0.63 0.96
CA ASP A 31 5.58 -1.81 1.25
C ASP A 31 5.53 -2.81 0.09
N MET A 32 6.58 -3.61 -0.06
CA MET A 32 6.65 -4.65 -1.10
C MET A 32 5.66 -5.80 -0.89
N ALA A 33 5.20 -5.99 0.34
CA ALA A 33 4.29 -7.08 0.67
C ALA A 33 2.88 -6.77 0.16
N LEU A 34 2.37 -7.67 -0.68
CA LEU A 34 0.99 -7.64 -1.13
C LEU A 34 0.12 -8.36 -0.10
N HIS A 35 -0.96 -7.72 0.32
CA HIS A 35 -1.88 -8.23 1.32
C HIS A 35 -3.29 -8.34 0.74
N ASN A 36 -3.98 -9.43 1.06
CA ASN A 36 -5.41 -9.51 0.82
C ASN A 36 -6.12 -8.54 1.76
N TYR A 37 -7.17 -7.90 1.27
CA TYR A 37 -7.96 -6.98 2.08
C TYR A 37 -9.45 -7.20 1.85
N LYS A 38 -10.24 -6.84 2.87
CA LYS A 38 -11.69 -6.74 2.76
C LYS A 38 -12.09 -5.28 2.84
N LYS A 39 -12.94 -4.83 1.92
CA LYS A 39 -13.52 -3.48 1.94
C LYS A 39 -14.42 -3.38 3.15
N ASP A 40 -14.12 -2.42 4.00
CA ASP A 40 -14.89 -2.16 5.22
C ASP A 40 -14.83 -0.66 5.46
N SER A 41 -15.97 0.02 5.33
CA SER A 41 -16.05 1.47 5.55
C SER A 41 -15.72 1.86 7.00
N THR A 42 -15.83 0.90 7.93
CA THR A 42 -15.43 1.04 9.33
C THR A 42 -13.98 0.62 9.62
N GLY A 43 -13.27 0.11 8.59
CA GLY A 43 -11.89 -0.33 8.68
C GLY A 43 -10.94 0.83 9.01
N LYS A 44 -9.89 0.53 9.78
CA LYS A 44 -8.89 1.54 10.16
C LYS A 44 -7.76 1.61 9.14
N GLU A 45 -7.57 0.55 8.37
CA GLU A 45 -6.46 0.39 7.44
C GLU A 45 -6.77 1.08 6.11
N LYS A 46 -5.77 1.81 5.60
CA LYS A 46 -5.78 2.40 4.26
C LYS A 46 -4.92 1.52 3.36
N ILE A 47 -5.58 0.75 2.49
CA ILE A 47 -4.94 -0.14 1.52
C ILE A 47 -4.77 0.60 0.19
N VAL A 48 -3.57 0.58 -0.36
CA VAL A 48 -3.28 1.14 -1.68
C VAL A 48 -3.35 0.04 -2.73
N THR A 49 -4.27 0.13 -3.68
CA THR A 49 -4.39 -0.87 -4.76
C THR A 49 -3.30 -0.66 -5.81
N PRO A 50 -2.92 -1.70 -6.57
CA PRO A 50 -2.00 -1.55 -7.71
C PRO A 50 -2.48 -0.55 -8.77
N ASP A 51 -3.79 -0.34 -8.88
CA ASP A 51 -4.41 0.62 -9.78
C ASP A 51 -4.32 2.09 -9.29
N GLY A 52 -3.69 2.30 -8.13
CA GLY A 52 -3.48 3.64 -7.59
C GLY A 52 -4.69 4.23 -6.88
N GLU A 53 -5.56 3.38 -6.33
CA GLU A 53 -6.65 3.80 -5.45
C GLU A 53 -6.32 3.55 -3.98
N VAL A 54 -6.92 4.33 -3.08
CA VAL A 54 -6.87 4.05 -1.64
C VAL A 54 -8.23 3.53 -1.22
N VAL A 55 -8.23 2.33 -0.66
CA VAL A 55 -9.43 1.66 -0.16
C VAL A 55 -9.34 1.61 1.36
N THR A 56 -10.48 1.84 2.03
CA THR A 56 -10.58 1.65 3.47
C THR A 56 -11.10 0.26 3.74
N GLY A 57 -10.45 -0.45 4.66
CA GLY A 57 -10.76 -1.84 4.90
C GLY A 57 -9.95 -2.44 6.01
N ARG A 58 -9.86 -3.77 6.01
CA ARG A 58 -9.02 -4.54 6.92
C ARG A 58 -8.11 -5.47 6.12
N ILE A 59 -6.88 -5.63 6.60
CA ILE A 59 -5.92 -6.58 6.04
C ILE A 59 -6.28 -7.99 6.53
N LEU A 60 -6.33 -8.95 5.62
CA LEU A 60 -6.58 -10.36 5.90
C LEU A 60 -5.28 -11.16 5.75
N VAL A 61 -5.11 -12.16 6.61
CA VAL A 61 -3.96 -13.07 6.58
C VAL A 61 -4.50 -14.49 6.37
N GLY A 62 -4.12 -15.12 5.26
CA GLY A 62 -4.51 -16.51 4.93
C GLY A 62 -5.93 -16.68 4.38
N GLU A 63 -6.73 -15.62 4.34
CA GLU A 63 -8.10 -15.66 3.79
C GLU A 63 -8.21 -14.97 2.42
N ARG A 64 -9.23 -15.35 1.65
CA ARG A 64 -9.63 -14.61 0.44
C ARG A 64 -10.34 -13.32 0.85
N GLY A 65 -9.77 -12.20 0.43
CA GLY A 65 -10.40 -10.88 0.55
C GLY A 65 -11.16 -10.47 -0.71
N ASP A 66 -11.73 -9.26 -0.67
CA ASP A 66 -12.36 -8.61 -1.83
C ASP A 66 -11.33 -8.20 -2.89
N GLY A 67 -10.06 -8.09 -2.50
CA GLY A 67 -8.95 -7.79 -3.40
C GLY A 67 -7.60 -7.89 -2.71
N ALA A 68 -6.56 -7.51 -3.44
CA ALA A 68 -5.20 -7.44 -2.95
C ALA A 68 -4.64 -6.02 -3.12
N GLY A 69 -3.83 -5.58 -2.17
CA GLY A 69 -3.21 -4.26 -2.19
C GLY A 69 -2.05 -4.15 -1.22
N TYR A 70 -1.46 -2.97 -1.17
CA TYR A 70 -0.27 -2.69 -0.39
C TYR A 70 -0.58 -1.80 0.81
N ILE A 71 0.23 -1.94 1.85
CA ILE A 71 0.22 -1.03 2.99
C ILE A 71 1.07 0.20 2.64
N SER A 72 0.59 1.40 2.95
CA SER A 72 1.39 2.62 2.79
C SER A 72 2.66 2.52 3.66
N HIS A 73 3.82 2.77 3.05
CA HIS A 73 5.09 2.74 3.77
C HIS A 73 5.14 3.82 4.86
N PHE A 74 4.33 4.88 4.77
CA PHE A 74 4.23 5.87 5.83
C PHE A 74 3.67 5.29 7.13
N ALA A 75 2.81 4.26 7.06
CA ALA A 75 2.26 3.60 8.23
C ALA A 75 3.24 2.59 8.85
N SER A 76 4.07 1.94 8.04
CA SER A 76 5.00 0.88 8.50
C SER A 76 6.43 1.37 8.78
N CYS A 77 6.82 2.53 8.25
CA CYS A 77 8.16 3.07 8.40
C CYS A 77 8.34 3.68 9.80
N LYS A 78 9.05 2.96 10.67
CA LYS A 78 9.38 3.39 12.03
C LYS A 78 10.10 4.75 12.11
N LYS A 79 10.85 5.13 11.06
CA LYS A 79 11.58 6.41 11.01
C LYS A 79 10.77 7.57 10.43
N TYR A 80 9.61 7.29 9.81
CA TYR A 80 8.74 8.31 9.22
C TYR A 80 7.77 8.92 10.23
N ARG A 81 7.60 8.27 11.39
CA ARG A 81 6.79 8.77 12.50
C ARG A 81 7.48 10.01 13.09
N ARG A 82 7.05 11.19 12.63
CA ARG A 82 7.35 12.49 13.26
C ARG A 82 6.70 12.58 14.62
#